data_AF-A0AAW1PT15-F1
#
_entry.id   AF-A0AAW1PT15-F1
#
_cell.length_a   1.000
_cell.length_b   1.000
_cell.length_c   1.000
_cell.angle_alpha   90.00
_cell.angle_beta   90.00
_cell.angle_gamma   90.00
#
_symmetry.space_group_name_H-M   'P 1'
#
loop_
_entity.id
_entity.type
_entity.pdbx_description
1 polymer ?
#
loop_
_entity_poly.entity_id
_entity_poly.type
_entity_poly.pdbx_seq_one_letter_code
_entity_poly.pdbx_strand_id
1 'polypeptide(L)'
;MTAALQKVADAVAQAVGAKAGVSTAGPITEQDKEDLVLRLHEIQAVKFGEFKLKSGIMSPVYLDLRVIVSYPDVLHKVAEMMWHTVKDAKFDVMCGVPYTALPIATCMSLLHGAPMVMRRKEVKDYGTKKAIEGAFKAGQTCLIVEDLVTSGASVMETVEPLQAEGLKAEGLKVSDVVVLIDREQGGAARMASNKLALYSAFKLSFILDVLVRHKLVTEDVAAKVHSFLAANQTFGPTAAPAAAAPAAAKPKRLSFEQRKVLAKNALGQKLFELMLRKQTNLAVAADVATVEEMLALADKVGPHICVFKTHVDIFDRWDDSIAQKLRALADKHDFMIFEDRKYADIGNTVVSQYAGGIYRIADWSDITNAHLVPGPGIIDGLKSVGLTKGRGLLLLAEMSSKGTLAKGAYTQAVAQAAEENQDFVMGYISQGPASWTWGPGSPGLIHMTPGVQLAAGGDALGQQYNTPTSVIGANGTDVIIVGRGIIKAADPAAAAAEYRAAGWEAYKAALQ
;
A
#
# COMPACT_ATOMS: atom_id res chain seq x y z
N MET A 1 4.15 40.73 -40.95
CA MET A 1 4.23 39.71 -39.88
C MET A 1 5.56 38.94 -39.88
N THR A 2 6.52 39.24 -40.76
CA THR A 2 7.66 38.35 -41.07
C THR A 2 9.00 38.78 -40.45
N ALA A 3 9.21 40.07 -40.14
CA ALA A 3 10.47 40.54 -39.54
C ALA A 3 10.57 40.34 -38.01
N ALA A 4 9.43 40.38 -37.30
CA ALA A 4 9.39 40.15 -35.86
C ALA A 4 9.57 38.66 -35.52
N LEU A 5 9.01 37.76 -36.32
CA LEU A 5 9.20 36.32 -36.18
C LEU A 5 10.65 35.90 -36.49
N GLN A 6 11.28 36.53 -37.49
CA GLN A 6 12.70 36.26 -37.80
C GLN A 6 13.61 36.75 -36.67
N LYS A 7 13.35 37.93 -36.08
CA LYS A 7 14.11 38.40 -34.91
C LYS A 7 13.97 37.49 -33.69
N VAL A 8 12.80 36.88 -33.49
CA VAL A 8 12.59 35.90 -32.42
C VAL A 8 13.31 34.59 -32.75
N ALA A 9 13.27 34.12 -34.00
CA ALA A 9 14.01 32.92 -34.43
C ALA A 9 15.53 33.11 -34.33
N ASP A 10 16.05 34.28 -34.71
CA ASP A 10 17.47 34.61 -34.64
C ASP A 10 17.91 34.81 -33.18
N ALA A 11 17.07 35.42 -32.32
CA ALA A 11 17.34 35.52 -30.88
C ALA A 11 17.31 34.16 -30.18
N VAL A 12 16.41 33.25 -30.61
CA VAL A 12 16.39 31.86 -30.15
C VAL A 12 17.61 31.11 -30.67
N ALA A 13 18.03 31.31 -31.92
CA ALA A 13 19.25 30.71 -32.46
C ALA A 13 20.52 31.24 -31.79
N GLN A 14 20.56 32.50 -31.36
CA GLN A 14 21.66 33.08 -30.57
C GLN A 14 21.65 32.59 -29.12
N ALA A 15 20.48 32.39 -28.52
CA ALA A 15 20.33 31.82 -27.18
C ALA A 15 20.64 30.31 -27.13
N VAL A 16 20.38 29.59 -28.23
CA VAL A 16 20.66 28.14 -28.38
C VAL A 16 22.08 27.90 -28.94
N GLY A 17 22.64 28.88 -29.66
CA GLY A 17 23.98 28.84 -30.27
C GLY A 17 25.11 29.28 -29.34
N ALA A 18 24.80 29.86 -28.18
CA ALA A 18 25.74 29.91 -27.07
C ALA A 18 25.93 28.47 -26.58
N LYS A 19 26.91 27.76 -27.16
CA LYS A 19 27.52 26.61 -26.50
C LYS A 19 27.83 27.08 -25.08
N ALA A 20 27.01 26.67 -24.12
CA ALA A 20 27.37 26.72 -22.72
C ALA A 20 28.74 26.04 -22.70
N GLY A 21 29.78 26.84 -22.48
CA GLY A 21 31.12 26.30 -22.36
C GLY A 21 31.01 25.20 -21.34
N VAL A 22 31.26 23.97 -21.76
CA VAL A 22 31.40 22.84 -20.86
C VAL A 22 32.45 23.30 -19.88
N SER A 23 32.02 23.67 -18.68
CA SER A 23 32.93 23.90 -17.57
C SER A 23 33.58 22.55 -17.36
N THR A 24 34.78 22.37 -17.90
CA THR A 24 35.61 21.24 -17.54
C THR A 24 36.09 21.55 -16.13
N ALA A 25 35.21 21.33 -15.14
CA ALA A 25 35.62 21.23 -13.76
C ALA A 25 36.81 20.26 -13.73
N GLY A 26 37.86 20.65 -13.02
CA GLY A 26 39.03 19.79 -12.84
C GLY A 26 38.61 18.43 -12.26
N PRO A 27 39.53 17.46 -12.20
CA PRO A 27 39.23 16.20 -11.54
C PRO A 27 38.72 16.47 -10.12
N ILE A 28 37.58 15.87 -9.76
CA ILE A 28 37.02 15.95 -8.41
C ILE A 28 38.09 15.48 -7.42
N THR A 29 38.43 16.35 -6.48
CA THR A 29 39.40 16.07 -5.43
C THR A 29 38.71 15.43 -4.22
N GLU A 30 39.49 14.84 -3.32
CA GLU A 30 38.95 14.40 -2.02
C GLU A 30 38.40 15.57 -1.21
N GLN A 31 38.97 16.78 -1.35
CA GLN A 31 38.45 17.98 -0.69
C GLN A 31 37.04 18.32 -1.20
N ASP A 32 36.78 18.23 -2.50
CA ASP A 32 35.45 18.49 -3.07
C ASP A 32 34.39 17.53 -2.53
N LYS A 33 34.78 16.26 -2.32
CA LYS A 33 33.94 15.24 -1.69
C LYS A 33 33.64 15.58 -0.24
N GLU A 34 34.65 15.94 0.53
CA GLU A 34 34.50 16.34 1.94
C GLU A 34 33.58 17.56 2.07
N ASP A 35 33.82 18.61 1.28
CA ASP A 35 33.01 19.82 1.29
C ASP A 35 31.55 19.53 0.97
N LEU A 36 31.28 18.64 0.01
CA LEU A 36 29.91 18.25 -0.32
C LEU A 36 29.25 17.47 0.83
N VAL A 37 29.97 16.57 1.51
CA VAL A 37 29.45 15.86 2.68
C VAL A 37 29.08 16.84 3.79
N LEU A 38 29.93 17.82 4.08
CA LEU A 38 29.67 18.85 5.09
C LEU A 38 28.42 19.66 4.73
N ARG A 39 28.26 20.06 3.46
CA ARG A 39 27.07 20.78 2.99
C ARG A 39 25.81 19.92 3.05
N LEU A 40 25.87 18.63 2.70
CA LEU A 40 24.74 17.71 2.81
C LEU A 40 24.27 17.57 4.28
N HIS A 41 25.20 17.55 5.24
CA HIS A 41 24.84 17.55 6.65
C HIS A 41 24.23 18.89 7.10
N GLU A 42 24.83 20.02 6.69
CA GLU A 42 24.36 21.36 7.03
C GLU A 42 22.91 21.60 6.58
N ILE A 43 22.57 21.23 5.34
CA ILE A 43 21.20 21.36 4.80
C ILE A 43 20.23 20.30 5.33
N GLN A 44 20.64 19.51 6.31
CA GLN A 44 19.87 18.42 6.89
C GLN A 44 19.49 17.32 5.88
N ALA A 45 20.30 17.09 4.85
CA ALA A 45 20.14 15.93 3.97
C ALA A 45 20.62 14.63 4.66
N VAL A 46 21.57 14.74 5.60
CA VAL A 46 22.06 13.63 6.45
C VAL A 46 21.76 13.94 7.92
N LYS A 47 20.81 13.21 8.51
CA LYS A 47 20.30 13.41 9.88
C LYS A 47 20.67 12.23 10.78
N PHE A 48 20.98 12.51 12.05
CA PHE A 48 21.27 11.50 13.08
C PHE A 48 20.29 11.62 14.25
N GLY A 49 19.94 10.48 14.84
CA GLY A 49 18.86 10.38 15.83
C GLY A 49 17.99 9.16 15.57
N GLU A 50 16.87 9.03 16.26
CA GLU A 50 15.99 7.87 16.13
C GLU A 50 14.89 8.11 15.09
N PHE A 51 15.01 7.46 13.92
CA PHE A 51 14.07 7.61 12.82
C PHE A 51 13.39 6.29 12.49
N LYS A 52 12.05 6.28 12.50
CA LYS A 52 11.29 5.12 12.03
C LYS A 52 11.33 5.04 10.50
N LEU A 53 11.98 4.01 9.96
CA LEU A 53 12.01 3.76 8.52
C LEU A 53 10.67 3.23 8.01
N LYS A 54 10.46 3.24 6.68
CA LYS A 54 9.31 2.59 6.03
C LYS A 54 9.20 1.09 6.37
N SER A 55 10.33 0.42 6.66
CA SER A 55 10.35 -0.96 7.14
C SER A 55 9.88 -1.14 8.59
N GLY A 56 9.58 -0.05 9.31
CA GLY A 56 9.22 -0.07 10.72
C GLY A 56 10.41 -0.09 11.68
N ILE A 57 11.62 -0.31 11.17
CA ILE A 57 12.86 -0.37 11.96
C ILE A 57 13.27 1.04 12.39
N MET A 58 13.67 1.20 13.65
CA MET A 58 14.29 2.42 14.14
C MET A 58 15.74 2.48 13.66
N SER A 59 16.05 3.52 12.90
CA SER A 59 17.36 3.77 12.31
C SER A 59 18.04 4.95 13.02
N PRO A 60 19.33 4.84 13.38
CA PRO A 60 20.11 5.92 13.97
C PRO A 60 20.47 7.05 12.97
N VAL A 61 20.18 6.83 11.68
CA VAL A 61 20.47 7.76 10.57
C VAL A 61 19.30 7.84 9.60
N TYR A 62 19.01 9.04 9.10
CA TYR A 62 18.01 9.28 8.07
C TYR A 62 18.55 10.20 6.98
N LEU A 63 18.31 9.82 5.73
CA LEU A 63 18.82 10.50 4.54
C LEU A 63 17.64 11.14 3.81
N ASP A 64 17.53 12.46 3.91
CA ASP A 64 16.44 13.26 3.34
C ASP A 64 16.91 14.03 2.11
N LEU A 65 17.30 13.31 1.06
CA LEU A 65 17.95 13.88 -0.12
C LEU A 65 17.02 14.76 -0.97
N ARG A 66 15.70 14.75 -0.69
CA ARG A 66 14.72 15.65 -1.31
C ARG A 66 15.01 17.11 -1.05
N VAL A 67 15.63 17.42 0.10
CA VAL A 67 15.95 18.79 0.49
C VAL A 67 16.95 19.47 -0.48
N ILE A 68 17.77 18.68 -1.20
CA ILE A 68 18.80 19.17 -2.13
C ILE A 68 18.21 20.11 -3.20
N VAL A 69 16.97 19.87 -3.64
CA VAL A 69 16.32 20.71 -4.66
C VAL A 69 16.12 22.17 -4.24
N SER A 70 16.14 22.44 -2.94
CA SER A 70 16.04 23.79 -2.38
C SER A 70 17.38 24.54 -2.37
N TYR A 71 18.49 23.88 -2.71
CA TYR A 71 19.85 24.41 -2.67
C TYR A 71 20.53 24.21 -4.03
N PRO A 72 20.35 25.14 -4.99
CA PRO A 72 20.85 24.98 -6.35
C PRO A 72 22.36 24.75 -6.46
N ASP A 73 23.15 25.34 -5.57
CA ASP A 73 24.60 25.13 -5.47
C ASP A 73 24.94 23.69 -5.09
N VAL A 74 24.19 23.10 -4.14
CA VAL A 74 24.36 21.71 -3.71
C VAL A 74 23.89 20.76 -4.80
N LEU A 75 22.74 21.03 -5.43
CA LEU A 75 22.23 20.23 -6.55
C LEU A 75 23.23 20.19 -7.72
N HIS A 76 23.83 21.33 -8.06
CA HIS A 76 24.86 21.41 -9.09
C HIS A 76 26.08 20.55 -8.73
N LYS A 77 26.61 20.69 -7.50
CA LYS A 77 27.75 19.88 -7.04
C LYS A 77 27.45 18.38 -7.02
N VAL A 78 26.24 18.00 -6.60
CA VAL A 78 25.76 16.60 -6.62
C VAL A 78 25.72 16.05 -8.05
N ALA A 79 25.21 16.83 -9.00
CA ALA A 79 25.13 16.42 -10.40
C ALA A 79 26.52 16.21 -11.03
N GLU A 80 27.44 17.17 -10.85
CA GLU A 80 28.84 17.05 -11.30
C GLU A 80 29.53 15.84 -10.64
N MET A 81 29.34 15.65 -9.33
CA MET A 81 29.90 14.50 -8.59
C MET A 81 29.43 13.16 -9.15
N MET A 82 28.12 13.01 -9.35
CA MET A 82 27.55 11.80 -9.93
C MET A 82 28.02 11.60 -11.37
N TRP A 83 28.08 12.66 -12.18
CA TRP A 83 28.58 12.58 -13.55
C TRP A 83 30.03 12.09 -13.61
N HIS A 84 30.91 12.69 -12.83
CA HIS A 84 32.32 12.28 -12.75
C HIS A 84 32.50 10.82 -12.30
N THR A 85 31.56 10.27 -11.52
CA THR A 85 31.56 8.86 -11.10
C THR A 85 31.31 7.89 -12.26
N VAL A 86 30.58 8.34 -13.31
CA VAL A 86 30.22 7.52 -14.49
C VAL A 86 30.68 8.10 -15.81
N LYS A 87 31.60 9.06 -15.82
CA LYS A 87 32.09 9.72 -17.04
C LYS A 87 32.70 8.77 -18.08
N ASP A 88 33.22 7.64 -17.62
CA ASP A 88 33.84 6.61 -18.45
C ASP A 88 32.84 5.49 -18.84
N ALA A 89 31.63 5.49 -18.26
CA ALA A 89 30.56 4.59 -18.64
C ALA A 89 29.95 5.01 -19.98
N LYS A 90 29.53 4.03 -20.78
CA LYS A 90 28.94 4.28 -22.10
C LYS A 90 27.44 4.07 -22.05
N PHE A 91 26.68 5.14 -22.28
CA PHE A 91 25.24 5.12 -22.37
C PHE A 91 24.73 6.10 -23.43
N ASP A 92 23.57 5.83 -24.02
CA ASP A 92 22.92 6.69 -25.02
C ASP A 92 21.95 7.69 -24.39
N VAL A 93 21.34 7.30 -23.26
CA VAL A 93 20.30 8.06 -22.56
C VAL A 93 20.36 7.79 -21.06
N MET A 94 19.88 8.70 -20.22
CA MET A 94 19.74 8.48 -18.77
C MET A 94 18.28 8.46 -18.32
N CYS A 95 17.98 7.76 -17.23
CA CYS A 95 16.67 7.77 -16.60
C CYS A 95 16.82 7.98 -15.09
N GLY A 96 16.30 9.09 -14.57
CA GLY A 96 16.21 9.33 -13.14
C GLY A 96 15.11 8.49 -12.49
N VAL A 97 15.39 7.89 -11.34
CA VAL A 97 14.38 7.19 -10.53
C VAL A 97 13.42 8.21 -9.89
N PRO A 98 12.09 8.05 -10.03
CA PRO A 98 11.13 8.98 -9.43
C PRO A 98 11.14 8.95 -7.90
N TYR A 99 11.09 10.07 -7.17
CA TYR A 99 11.04 11.47 -7.62
C TYR A 99 12.34 12.23 -7.36
N THR A 100 13.15 11.79 -6.40
CA THR A 100 14.27 12.59 -5.85
C THR A 100 15.48 12.61 -6.78
N ALA A 101 15.73 11.52 -7.51
CA ALA A 101 16.78 11.48 -8.52
C ALA A 101 16.42 12.22 -9.82
N LEU A 102 15.15 12.57 -10.08
CA LEU A 102 14.75 13.28 -11.30
C LEU A 102 15.38 14.68 -11.43
N PRO A 103 15.34 15.56 -10.41
CA PRO A 103 16.06 16.83 -10.43
C PRO A 103 17.57 16.66 -10.65
N ILE A 104 18.18 15.63 -10.04
CA ILE A 104 19.61 15.36 -10.17
C ILE A 104 19.94 14.94 -11.61
N ALA A 105 19.20 13.96 -12.16
CA ALA A 105 19.36 13.52 -13.55
C ALA A 105 19.12 14.66 -14.54
N THR A 106 18.15 15.54 -14.27
CA THR A 106 17.90 16.73 -15.09
C THR A 106 19.10 17.67 -15.08
N CYS A 107 19.70 17.91 -13.92
CA CYS A 107 20.88 18.75 -13.79
C CYS A 107 22.10 18.12 -14.52
N MET A 108 22.33 16.82 -14.36
CA MET A 108 23.37 16.08 -15.10
C MET A 108 23.18 16.19 -16.62
N SER A 109 21.93 15.99 -17.08
CA SER A 109 21.56 16.11 -18.50
C SER A 109 21.88 17.49 -19.07
N LEU A 110 21.52 18.56 -18.34
CA LEU A 110 21.76 19.94 -18.75
C LEU A 110 23.25 20.31 -18.76
N LEU A 111 24.01 19.89 -17.75
CA LEU A 111 25.43 20.23 -17.61
C LEU A 111 26.30 19.56 -18.66
N HIS A 112 25.99 18.31 -19.02
CA HIS A 112 26.84 17.50 -19.89
C HIS A 112 26.21 17.16 -21.26
N GLY A 113 25.03 17.71 -21.56
CA GLY A 113 24.36 17.53 -22.85
C GLY A 113 23.91 16.09 -23.12
N ALA A 114 23.70 15.29 -22.08
CA ALA A 114 23.33 13.89 -22.20
C ALA A 114 21.80 13.71 -22.17
N PRO A 115 21.18 13.09 -23.19
CA PRO A 115 19.72 12.94 -23.26
C PRO A 115 19.14 12.19 -22.06
N MET A 116 17.93 12.55 -21.64
CA MET A 116 17.21 11.86 -20.57
C MET A 116 15.79 11.42 -20.98
N VAL A 117 15.35 10.31 -20.40
CA VAL A 117 13.95 9.87 -20.35
C VAL A 117 13.47 9.87 -18.91
N MET A 118 12.16 9.89 -18.71
CA MET A 118 11.55 9.90 -17.39
C MET A 118 10.55 8.77 -17.26
N ARG A 119 10.76 7.88 -16.29
CA ARG A 119 9.73 6.94 -15.86
C ARG A 119 8.64 7.69 -15.10
N ARG A 120 7.37 7.43 -15.42
CA ARG A 120 6.24 7.85 -14.58
C ARG A 120 6.01 6.81 -13.49
N LYS A 121 5.84 7.27 -12.25
CA LYS A 121 5.49 6.38 -11.14
C LYS A 121 4.03 5.93 -11.23
N GLU A 122 3.14 6.84 -11.61
CA GLU A 122 1.72 6.56 -11.84
C GLU A 122 1.41 6.65 -13.34
N VAL A 123 0.88 5.58 -13.93
CA VAL A 123 0.39 5.58 -15.32
C VAL A 123 -1.04 6.09 -15.30
N LYS A 124 -1.31 7.19 -16.01
CA LYS A 124 -2.66 7.75 -16.14
C LYS A 124 -3.54 6.87 -17.04
N ASP A 125 -4.84 6.79 -16.73
CA ASP A 125 -5.82 6.01 -17.50
C ASP A 125 -6.21 6.65 -18.85
N TYR A 126 -5.80 7.90 -19.10
CA TYR A 126 -6.04 8.68 -20.31
C TYR A 126 -4.74 9.13 -20.98
N GLY A 127 -4.76 9.34 -22.30
CA GLY A 127 -3.58 9.72 -23.09
C GLY A 127 -2.80 8.51 -23.63
N THR A 128 -1.49 8.67 -23.87
CA THR A 128 -0.65 7.67 -24.55
C THR A 128 -0.33 6.42 -23.70
N LYS A 129 -0.73 6.40 -22.42
CA LYS A 129 -0.49 5.32 -21.44
C LYS A 129 0.97 4.84 -21.34
N LYS A 130 1.92 5.69 -21.76
CA LYS A 130 3.34 5.34 -21.75
C LYS A 130 3.89 5.38 -20.32
N ALA A 131 4.60 4.32 -19.93
CA ALA A 131 5.32 4.26 -18.66
C ALA A 131 6.59 5.15 -18.67
N ILE A 132 7.14 5.40 -19.86
CA ILE A 132 8.36 6.19 -20.08
C ILE A 132 8.03 7.40 -20.97
N GLU A 133 8.41 8.58 -20.51
CA GLU A 133 8.33 9.86 -21.22
C GLU A 133 9.70 10.24 -21.80
N GLY A 134 9.70 10.96 -22.92
CA GLY A 134 10.91 11.35 -23.64
C GLY A 134 11.11 10.59 -24.95
N ALA A 135 12.10 11.04 -25.73
CA ALA A 135 12.44 10.44 -27.01
C ALA A 135 13.58 9.44 -26.83
N PHE A 136 13.35 8.19 -27.22
CA PHE A 136 14.37 7.14 -27.23
C PHE A 136 14.14 6.20 -28.41
N LYS A 137 15.21 5.49 -28.78
CA LYS A 137 15.19 4.45 -29.80
C LYS A 137 15.40 3.10 -29.14
N ALA A 138 14.80 2.11 -29.78
CA ALA A 138 14.91 0.73 -29.41
C ALA A 138 16.39 0.30 -29.34
N GLY A 139 16.75 -0.50 -28.31
CA GLY A 139 18.11 -1.03 -28.16
C GLY A 139 19.17 -0.05 -27.64
N GLN A 140 18.83 1.22 -27.42
CA GLN A 140 19.71 2.19 -26.76
C GLN A 140 20.07 1.75 -25.34
N THR A 141 21.29 2.07 -24.94
CA THR A 141 21.81 1.86 -23.58
C THR A 141 21.35 2.98 -22.66
N CYS A 142 20.83 2.62 -21.49
CA CYS A 142 20.27 3.55 -20.52
C CYS A 142 21.01 3.48 -19.18
N LEU A 143 21.53 4.63 -18.73
CA LEU A 143 22.07 4.82 -17.37
C LEU A 143 20.94 5.16 -16.40
N ILE A 144 20.82 4.41 -15.30
CA ILE A 144 19.89 4.77 -14.22
C ILE A 144 20.57 5.75 -13.26
N VAL A 145 19.88 6.83 -12.92
CA VAL A 145 20.32 7.82 -11.93
C VAL A 145 19.45 7.70 -10.69
N GLU A 146 20.05 7.45 -9.54
CA GLU A 146 19.38 7.25 -8.24
C GLU A 146 20.00 8.17 -7.16
N ASP A 147 19.21 8.59 -6.18
CA ASP A 147 19.75 9.40 -5.07
C ASP A 147 20.27 8.52 -3.93
N LEU A 148 19.56 7.45 -3.58
CA LEU A 148 19.90 6.59 -2.46
C LEU A 148 19.63 5.12 -2.77
N VAL A 149 20.65 4.28 -2.62
CA VAL A 149 20.51 2.82 -2.69
C VAL A 149 20.61 2.21 -1.31
N THR A 150 19.56 1.52 -0.88
CA THR A 150 19.55 0.66 0.33
C THR A 150 19.46 -0.81 -0.07
N SER A 151 18.29 -1.24 -0.56
CA SER A 151 18.06 -2.60 -1.07
C SER A 151 18.05 -2.70 -2.58
N GLY A 152 18.13 -1.57 -3.29
CA GLY A 152 18.04 -1.51 -4.76
C GLY A 152 16.64 -1.73 -5.35
N ALA A 153 15.57 -1.80 -4.54
CA ALA A 153 14.21 -2.06 -5.04
C ALA A 153 13.72 -0.98 -6.02
N SER A 154 13.90 0.30 -5.69
CA SER A 154 13.47 1.43 -6.54
C SER A 154 14.14 1.43 -7.92
N VAL A 155 15.41 1.02 -7.97
CA VAL A 155 16.15 0.83 -9.21
C VAL A 155 15.51 -0.29 -10.03
N MET A 156 15.27 -1.47 -9.43
CA MET A 156 14.64 -2.60 -10.15
C MET A 156 13.24 -2.26 -10.67
N GLU A 157 12.40 -1.59 -9.87
CA GLU A 157 11.09 -1.11 -10.29
C GLU A 157 11.15 -0.13 -11.48
N THR A 158 12.30 0.53 -11.66
CA THR A 158 12.56 1.46 -12.77
C THR A 158 13.12 0.74 -13.99
N VAL A 159 14.01 -0.22 -13.77
CA VAL A 159 14.61 -1.06 -14.82
C VAL A 159 13.56 -1.92 -15.52
N GLU A 160 12.62 -2.51 -14.76
CA GLU A 160 11.60 -3.41 -15.29
C GLU A 160 10.77 -2.78 -16.44
N PRO A 161 10.13 -1.60 -16.29
CA PRO A 161 9.41 -0.96 -17.40
C PRO A 161 10.29 -0.50 -18.57
N LEU A 162 11.56 -0.18 -18.31
CA LEU A 162 12.52 0.21 -19.36
C LEU A 162 12.90 -1.01 -20.23
N GLN A 163 12.92 -2.20 -19.64
CA GLN A 163 13.28 -3.47 -20.29
C GLN A 163 12.07 -4.31 -20.76
N ALA A 164 10.84 -4.03 -20.29
CA ALA A 164 9.67 -4.90 -20.49
C ALA A 164 9.29 -5.17 -21.96
N GLU A 165 9.02 -6.44 -22.25
CA GLU A 165 8.75 -7.02 -23.58
C GLU A 165 7.45 -6.54 -24.27
N GLY A 166 6.55 -5.85 -23.55
CA GLY A 166 5.29 -5.32 -24.08
C GLY A 166 5.44 -4.15 -25.05
N LEU A 167 6.64 -3.55 -25.11
CA LEU A 167 7.09 -2.66 -26.17
C LEU A 167 7.72 -3.53 -27.28
N LYS A 168 6.87 -4.16 -28.10
CA LYS A 168 7.30 -5.16 -29.09
C LYS A 168 8.50 -4.67 -29.91
N ALA A 169 9.59 -5.42 -29.77
CA ALA A 169 10.93 -5.25 -30.34
C ALA A 169 11.76 -4.10 -29.72
N GLU A 170 12.67 -4.48 -28.80
CA GLU A 170 13.84 -3.71 -28.33
C GLU A 170 13.59 -2.55 -27.33
N GLY A 171 13.23 -2.84 -26.08
CA GLY A 171 13.30 -1.86 -24.97
C GLY A 171 14.71 -1.27 -24.74
N LEU A 172 14.84 -0.38 -23.76
CA LEU A 172 16.14 0.19 -23.38
C LEU A 172 17.00 -0.87 -22.67
N LYS A 173 18.29 -0.91 -23.01
CA LYS A 173 19.28 -1.80 -22.38
C LYS A 173 19.88 -1.11 -21.16
N VAL A 174 19.55 -1.58 -19.98
CA VAL A 174 20.14 -1.07 -18.73
C VAL A 174 21.30 -1.98 -18.30
N SER A 175 22.48 -1.40 -18.13
CA SER A 175 23.68 -2.06 -17.60
C SER A 175 24.30 -1.33 -16.41
N ASP A 176 24.08 -0.01 -16.31
CA ASP A 176 24.79 0.84 -15.37
C ASP A 176 23.80 1.66 -14.54
N VAL A 177 24.14 1.81 -13.25
CA VAL A 177 23.38 2.58 -12.26
C VAL A 177 24.35 3.50 -11.55
N VAL A 178 24.08 4.80 -11.55
CA VAL A 178 24.80 5.78 -10.71
C VAL A 178 23.92 6.19 -9.54
N VAL A 179 24.50 6.21 -8.34
CA VAL A 179 23.82 6.62 -7.11
C VAL A 179 24.60 7.70 -6.37
N LEU A 180 23.92 8.69 -5.80
CA LEU A 180 24.58 9.68 -4.93
C LEU A 180 25.13 8.99 -3.67
N ILE A 181 24.29 8.25 -2.94
CA ILE A 181 24.70 7.55 -1.71
C ILE A 181 24.35 6.06 -1.81
N ASP A 182 25.36 5.19 -1.71
CA ASP A 182 25.16 3.80 -1.30
C ASP A 182 25.11 3.73 0.22
N ARG A 183 23.95 3.28 0.75
CA ARG A 183 23.75 3.11 2.18
C ARG A 183 24.50 1.89 2.75
N GLU A 184 25.08 1.05 1.88
CA GLU A 184 25.87 -0.14 2.22
C GLU A 184 25.06 -1.23 2.95
N GLN A 185 23.81 -1.41 2.52
CA GLN A 185 22.89 -2.40 3.09
C GLN A 185 22.44 -3.46 2.06
N GLY A 186 23.31 -3.84 1.12
CA GLY A 186 23.07 -4.94 0.16
C GLY A 186 22.64 -4.51 -1.24
N GLY A 187 22.37 -3.22 -1.47
CA GLY A 187 22.03 -2.71 -2.80
C GLY A 187 23.05 -3.03 -3.88
N ALA A 188 24.35 -2.81 -3.61
CA ALA A 188 25.43 -3.16 -4.54
C ALA A 188 25.43 -4.64 -4.95
N ALA A 189 25.27 -5.54 -3.97
CA ALA A 189 25.22 -6.98 -4.23
C ALA A 189 23.97 -7.37 -5.04
N ARG A 190 22.83 -6.71 -4.81
CA ARG A 190 21.62 -6.94 -5.61
C ARG A 190 21.81 -6.49 -7.05
N MET A 191 22.39 -5.32 -7.29
CA MET A 191 22.70 -4.83 -8.63
C MET A 191 23.59 -5.83 -9.37
N ALA A 192 24.67 -6.28 -8.73
CA ALA A 192 25.57 -7.28 -9.31
C ALA A 192 24.86 -8.60 -9.66
N SER A 193 23.95 -9.09 -8.81
CA SER A 193 23.16 -10.31 -9.09
C SER A 193 22.22 -10.16 -10.30
N ASN A 194 21.82 -8.94 -10.63
CA ASN A 194 20.99 -8.60 -11.78
C ASN A 194 21.81 -8.11 -12.98
N LYS A 195 23.14 -8.30 -12.96
CA LYS A 195 24.09 -7.86 -14.00
C LYS A 195 24.06 -6.35 -14.25
N LEU A 196 23.81 -5.58 -13.20
CA LEU A 196 23.87 -4.12 -13.20
C LEU A 196 25.14 -3.66 -12.46
N ALA A 197 25.95 -2.82 -13.08
CA ALA A 197 27.08 -2.16 -12.46
C ALA A 197 26.60 -0.96 -11.64
N LEU A 198 26.91 -0.93 -10.34
CA LEU A 198 26.57 0.16 -9.44
C LEU A 198 27.79 1.06 -9.21
N TYR A 199 27.62 2.35 -9.50
CA TYR A 199 28.58 3.42 -9.30
C TYR A 199 28.07 4.36 -8.22
N SER A 200 28.72 4.39 -7.05
CA SER A 200 28.32 5.26 -5.94
C SER A 200 29.24 6.46 -5.82
N ALA A 201 28.69 7.68 -5.83
CA ALA A 201 29.46 8.89 -5.55
C ALA A 201 29.96 8.88 -4.10
N PHE A 202 29.11 8.46 -3.16
CA PHE A 202 29.43 8.28 -1.76
C PHE A 202 28.97 6.94 -1.24
N LYS A 203 29.75 6.40 -0.31
CA LYS A 203 29.31 5.38 0.63
C LYS A 203 28.92 6.04 1.94
N LEU A 204 27.93 5.50 2.65
CA LEU A 204 27.54 6.04 3.95
C LEU A 204 28.69 5.97 4.97
N SER A 205 29.54 4.94 4.93
CA SER A 205 30.77 4.87 5.73
C SER A 205 31.67 6.09 5.52
N PHE A 206 31.95 6.45 4.27
CA PHE A 206 32.76 7.64 3.95
C PHE A 206 32.12 8.92 4.51
N ILE A 207 30.80 9.07 4.40
CA ILE A 207 30.08 10.22 4.97
C ILE A 207 30.26 10.28 6.49
N LEU A 208 30.14 9.15 7.19
CA LEU A 208 30.34 9.08 8.63
C LEU A 208 31.77 9.48 9.01
N ASP A 209 32.78 8.96 8.31
CA ASP A 209 34.19 9.25 8.59
C ASP A 209 34.50 10.74 8.47
N VAL A 210 33.98 11.41 7.44
CA VAL A 210 34.10 12.87 7.28
C VAL A 210 33.44 13.60 8.45
N LEU A 211 32.21 13.25 8.81
CA LEU A 211 31.47 13.93 9.87
C LEU A 211 32.07 13.71 11.26
N VAL A 212 32.67 12.56 11.52
CA VAL A 212 33.43 12.27 12.75
C VAL A 212 34.70 13.11 12.79
N ARG A 213 35.50 13.16 11.71
CA ARG A 213 36.72 14.00 11.64
C ARG A 213 36.42 15.47 11.91
N HIS A 214 35.30 15.97 11.40
CA HIS A 214 34.85 17.35 11.60
C HIS A 214 34.08 17.57 12.90
N LYS A 215 33.95 16.56 13.77
CA LYS A 215 33.26 16.61 15.08
C LYS A 215 31.79 17.01 15.00
N LEU A 216 31.15 16.75 13.85
CA LEU A 216 29.70 16.96 13.64
C LEU A 216 28.90 15.74 14.10
N VAL A 217 29.55 14.58 14.17
CA VAL A 217 29.02 13.31 14.68
C VAL A 217 30.04 12.72 15.65
N THR A 218 29.59 12.11 16.75
CA THR A 218 30.47 11.44 17.70
C THR A 218 30.84 10.03 17.23
N GLU A 219 31.98 9.51 17.67
CA GLU A 219 32.37 8.12 17.40
C GLU A 219 31.31 7.09 17.86
N ASP A 220 30.63 7.37 18.97
CA ASP A 220 29.52 6.53 19.47
C ASP A 220 28.33 6.49 18.50
N VAL A 221 27.94 7.65 17.95
CA VAL A 221 26.86 7.71 16.95
C VAL A 221 27.29 6.99 15.66
N ALA A 222 28.52 7.19 15.19
CA ALA A 222 29.04 6.47 14.03
C ALA A 222 29.06 4.95 14.25
N ALA A 223 29.52 4.48 15.42
CA ALA A 223 29.52 3.07 15.79
C ALA A 223 28.10 2.48 15.84
N LYS A 224 27.12 3.23 16.33
CA LYS A 224 25.69 2.84 16.29
C LYS A 224 25.19 2.71 14.86
N VAL A 225 25.56 3.63 13.98
CA VAL A 225 25.19 3.54 12.55
C VAL A 225 25.85 2.31 11.92
N HIS A 226 27.15 2.09 12.08
CA HIS A 226 27.82 0.89 11.53
C HIS A 226 27.20 -0.41 12.03
N SER A 227 26.92 -0.50 13.34
CA SER A 227 26.25 -1.66 13.95
C SER A 227 24.86 -1.87 13.35
N PHE A 228 24.11 -0.79 13.14
CA PHE A 228 22.80 -0.83 12.48
C PHE A 228 22.92 -1.35 11.04
N LEU A 229 23.85 -0.83 10.23
CA LEU A 229 24.02 -1.26 8.83
C LEU A 229 24.42 -2.74 8.75
N ALA A 230 25.34 -3.19 9.61
CA ALA A 230 25.77 -4.58 9.68
C ALA A 230 24.62 -5.52 10.07
N ALA A 231 23.80 -5.13 11.05
CA ALA A 231 22.66 -5.92 11.52
C ALA A 231 21.47 -5.94 10.55
N ASN A 232 21.39 -4.99 9.61
CA ASN A 232 20.23 -4.79 8.72
C ASN A 232 20.60 -4.91 7.24
N GLN A 233 21.45 -5.88 6.87
CA GLN A 233 21.75 -6.17 5.47
C GLN A 233 20.53 -6.71 4.72
N THR A 234 20.27 -6.20 3.51
CA THR A 234 19.07 -6.55 2.74
C THR A 234 19.32 -7.55 1.60
N PHE A 235 20.58 -7.90 1.30
CA PHE A 235 20.96 -8.83 0.23
C PHE A 235 22.42 -9.35 0.38
N GLY A 236 22.70 -10.64 0.15
CA GLY A 236 24.05 -11.26 0.24
C GLY A 236 24.15 -12.48 1.21
N PRO A 237 25.32 -13.15 1.34
CA PRO A 237 25.49 -14.33 2.20
C PRO A 237 25.46 -14.01 3.71
N THR A 238 25.75 -12.77 4.09
CA THR A 238 25.52 -12.22 5.44
C THR A 238 24.15 -11.55 5.57
N ALA A 239 23.39 -11.39 4.47
CA ALA A 239 22.00 -11.02 4.58
C ALA A 239 21.25 -12.24 5.11
N ALA A 240 20.60 -12.07 6.26
CA ALA A 240 19.67 -13.07 6.74
C ALA A 240 18.70 -13.41 5.59
N PRO A 241 18.48 -14.71 5.30
CA PRO A 241 17.74 -15.15 4.11
C PRO A 241 16.36 -14.53 4.13
N ALA A 242 16.13 -13.49 3.32
CA ALA A 242 14.96 -12.58 3.33
C ALA A 242 14.00 -12.90 4.48
N ALA A 243 14.48 -12.72 5.70
CA ALA A 243 13.66 -13.01 6.85
C ALA A 243 12.70 -11.83 6.83
N ALA A 244 11.41 -12.12 6.69
CA ALA A 244 10.40 -11.26 7.28
C ALA A 244 11.02 -10.77 8.59
N ALA A 245 11.14 -9.44 8.73
CA ALA A 245 11.75 -8.78 9.88
C ALA A 245 11.57 -9.65 11.13
N PRO A 246 12.60 -9.89 11.98
CA PRO A 246 12.43 -10.73 13.15
C PRO A 246 11.11 -10.31 13.74
N ALA A 247 10.12 -11.22 13.71
CA ALA A 247 8.75 -10.83 13.97
C ALA A 247 8.85 -10.16 15.33
N ALA A 248 8.73 -8.83 15.38
CA ALA A 248 8.50 -8.13 16.62
C ALA A 248 7.35 -8.91 17.18
N ALA A 249 7.59 -9.72 18.24
CA ALA A 249 6.81 -10.91 18.55
C ALA A 249 5.38 -10.62 18.17
N LYS A 250 4.87 -11.23 17.06
CA LYS A 250 3.71 -10.72 16.29
C LYS A 250 2.79 -10.07 17.30
N PRO A 251 2.62 -8.73 17.30
CA PRO A 251 2.07 -8.02 18.45
C PRO A 251 0.86 -8.80 18.90
N LYS A 252 0.96 -9.35 20.13
CA LYS A 252 0.11 -10.45 20.55
C LYS A 252 -1.33 -10.08 20.21
N ARG A 253 -1.98 -10.88 19.37
CA ARG A 253 -3.33 -10.56 18.90
C ARG A 253 -4.19 -10.35 20.13
N LEU A 254 -4.80 -9.16 20.24
CA LEU A 254 -5.70 -8.89 21.35
C LEU A 254 -6.92 -9.80 21.24
N SER A 255 -7.35 -10.35 22.37
CA SER A 255 -8.57 -11.17 22.41
C SER A 255 -9.81 -10.32 22.08
N PHE A 256 -10.92 -10.97 21.71
CA PHE A 256 -12.15 -10.24 21.46
C PHE A 256 -12.66 -9.56 22.73
N GLU A 257 -12.38 -10.09 23.93
CA GLU A 257 -12.66 -9.41 25.21
C GLU A 257 -11.88 -8.11 25.33
N GLN A 258 -10.57 -8.14 25.05
CA GLN A 258 -9.72 -6.96 25.14
C GLN A 258 -10.13 -5.91 24.10
N ARG A 259 -10.42 -6.35 22.88
CA ARG A 259 -10.82 -5.45 21.79
C ARG A 259 -12.20 -4.85 21.99
N LYS A 260 -13.12 -5.59 22.60
CA LYS A 260 -14.43 -5.07 23.01
C LYS A 260 -14.29 -3.80 23.87
N VAL A 261 -13.39 -3.82 24.85
CA VAL A 261 -13.14 -2.67 25.74
C VAL A 261 -12.59 -1.46 24.98
N LEU A 262 -11.84 -1.71 23.89
CA LEU A 262 -11.24 -0.68 23.05
C LEU A 262 -12.16 -0.18 21.93
N ALA A 263 -13.23 -0.92 21.63
CA ALA A 263 -14.17 -0.55 20.57
C ALA A 263 -14.97 0.69 20.96
N LYS A 264 -14.95 1.71 20.10
CA LYS A 264 -15.76 2.93 20.27
C LYS A 264 -17.17 2.79 19.69
N ASN A 265 -17.37 1.85 18.77
CA ASN A 265 -18.65 1.58 18.13
C ASN A 265 -19.51 0.64 18.99
N ALA A 266 -20.72 1.07 19.35
CA ALA A 266 -21.62 0.27 20.20
C ALA A 266 -22.06 -1.05 19.56
N LEU A 267 -22.29 -1.07 18.23
CA LEU A 267 -22.65 -2.31 17.53
C LEU A 267 -21.43 -3.24 17.40
N GLY A 268 -20.23 -2.68 17.19
CA GLY A 268 -18.97 -3.41 17.24
C GLY A 268 -18.73 -4.11 18.57
N GLN A 269 -18.99 -3.43 19.69
CA GLN A 269 -18.95 -4.03 21.03
C GLN A 269 -19.91 -5.21 21.14
N LYS A 270 -21.18 -5.03 20.73
CA LYS A 270 -22.20 -6.10 20.73
C LYS A 270 -21.78 -7.30 19.87
N LEU A 271 -21.12 -7.06 18.73
CA LEU A 271 -20.67 -8.15 17.87
C LEU A 271 -19.55 -8.96 18.54
N PHE A 272 -18.59 -8.31 19.19
CA PHE A 272 -17.59 -9.03 19.98
C PHE A 272 -18.23 -9.86 21.10
N GLU A 273 -19.22 -9.31 21.82
CA GLU A 273 -19.92 -10.06 22.87
C GLU A 273 -20.65 -11.29 22.33
N LEU A 274 -21.32 -11.15 21.20
CA LEU A 274 -22.00 -12.25 20.52
C LEU A 274 -21.00 -13.32 20.09
N MET A 275 -19.91 -12.92 19.42
CA MET A 275 -18.86 -13.84 18.96
C MET A 275 -18.26 -14.64 20.10
N LEU A 276 -18.00 -14.00 21.25
CA LEU A 276 -17.50 -14.64 22.46
C LEU A 276 -18.50 -15.63 23.05
N ARG A 277 -19.75 -15.19 23.24
CA ARG A 277 -20.81 -15.99 23.87
C ARG A 277 -21.14 -17.24 23.05
N LYS A 278 -21.19 -17.10 21.72
CA LYS A 278 -21.49 -18.20 20.80
C LYS A 278 -20.24 -18.94 20.32
N GLN A 279 -19.03 -18.47 20.66
CA GLN A 279 -17.78 -19.00 20.11
C GLN A 279 -17.85 -19.17 18.59
N THR A 280 -18.18 -18.08 17.91
CA THR A 280 -18.29 -18.05 16.46
C THR A 280 -17.77 -16.73 15.91
N ASN A 281 -17.02 -16.83 14.84
CA ASN A 281 -16.58 -15.74 14.00
C ASN A 281 -16.91 -16.00 12.53
N LEU A 282 -18.03 -16.69 12.30
CA LEU A 282 -18.54 -17.03 10.99
C LEU A 282 -19.69 -16.08 10.60
N ALA A 283 -19.55 -15.48 9.42
CA ALA A 283 -20.64 -14.85 8.69
C ALA A 283 -21.06 -15.71 7.50
N VAL A 284 -22.37 -15.90 7.30
CA VAL A 284 -22.91 -16.61 6.12
C VAL A 284 -23.41 -15.61 5.09
N ALA A 285 -22.96 -15.75 3.84
CA ALA A 285 -23.47 -15.00 2.69
C ALA A 285 -24.62 -15.79 2.04
N ALA A 286 -25.84 -15.30 2.23
CA ALA A 286 -27.08 -15.96 1.81
C ALA A 286 -27.49 -15.58 0.37
N ASP A 287 -26.58 -15.80 -0.58
CA ASP A 287 -26.82 -15.54 -2.01
C ASP A 287 -27.63 -16.70 -2.64
N VAL A 288 -28.87 -16.85 -2.19
CA VAL A 288 -29.85 -17.88 -2.63
C VAL A 288 -30.92 -17.30 -3.56
N ALA A 289 -31.73 -18.14 -4.20
CA ALA A 289 -32.61 -17.69 -5.27
C ALA A 289 -33.92 -17.08 -4.75
N THR A 290 -34.42 -17.53 -3.60
CA THR A 290 -35.73 -17.12 -3.07
C THR A 290 -35.68 -16.67 -1.61
N VAL A 291 -36.67 -15.86 -1.22
CA VAL A 291 -36.84 -15.42 0.17
C VAL A 291 -37.09 -16.61 1.11
N GLU A 292 -37.83 -17.62 0.65
CA GLU A 292 -38.12 -18.84 1.40
C GLU A 292 -36.82 -19.61 1.71
N GLU A 293 -35.97 -19.77 0.70
CA GLU A 293 -34.65 -20.38 0.88
C GLU A 293 -33.78 -19.57 1.85
N MET A 294 -33.81 -18.24 1.76
CA MET A 294 -33.04 -17.36 2.65
C MET A 294 -33.48 -17.52 4.10
N LEU A 295 -34.79 -17.46 4.38
CA LEU A 295 -35.33 -17.61 5.73
C LEU A 295 -35.08 -19.01 6.30
N ALA A 296 -35.26 -20.07 5.48
CA ALA A 296 -34.94 -21.43 5.88
C ALA A 296 -33.44 -21.62 6.18
N LEU A 297 -32.57 -21.01 5.38
CA LEU A 297 -31.14 -21.01 5.60
C LEU A 297 -30.77 -20.27 6.90
N ALA A 298 -31.36 -19.09 7.15
CA ALA A 298 -31.15 -18.33 8.37
C ALA A 298 -31.51 -19.12 9.63
N ASP A 299 -32.63 -19.86 9.62
CA ASP A 299 -33.02 -20.72 10.74
C ASP A 299 -32.05 -21.90 10.94
N LYS A 300 -31.59 -22.52 9.85
CA LYS A 300 -30.65 -23.66 9.89
C LYS A 300 -29.26 -23.27 10.38
N VAL A 301 -28.70 -22.17 9.87
CA VAL A 301 -27.31 -21.77 10.16
C VAL A 301 -27.20 -20.82 11.35
N GLY A 302 -28.31 -20.20 11.76
CA GLY A 302 -28.40 -19.24 12.86
C GLY A 302 -27.63 -19.62 14.12
N PRO A 303 -27.76 -20.87 14.65
CA PRO A 303 -27.01 -21.31 15.83
C PRO A 303 -25.48 -21.25 15.69
N HIS A 304 -24.95 -21.23 14.46
CA HIS A 304 -23.52 -21.34 14.17
C HIS A 304 -22.85 -20.02 13.78
N ILE A 305 -23.59 -18.95 13.52
CA ILE A 305 -23.07 -17.71 12.93
C ILE A 305 -23.10 -16.53 13.89
N CYS A 306 -22.25 -15.54 13.65
CA CYS A 306 -22.35 -14.21 14.27
C CYS A 306 -23.06 -13.19 13.36
N VAL A 307 -22.97 -13.36 12.04
CA VAL A 307 -23.55 -12.45 11.05
C VAL A 307 -24.24 -13.25 9.93
N PHE A 308 -25.44 -12.81 9.55
CA PHE A 308 -26.15 -13.29 8.38
C PHE A 308 -26.17 -12.18 7.33
N LYS A 309 -25.42 -12.39 6.24
CA LYS A 309 -25.23 -11.40 5.19
C LYS A 309 -26.20 -11.62 4.03
N THR A 310 -26.93 -10.57 3.65
CA THR A 310 -27.92 -10.57 2.58
C THR A 310 -27.46 -9.73 1.38
N HIS A 311 -28.11 -9.95 0.24
CA HIS A 311 -28.24 -8.99 -0.85
C HIS A 311 -29.72 -8.90 -1.17
N VAL A 312 -30.43 -7.97 -0.53
CA VAL A 312 -31.89 -7.91 -0.62
C VAL A 312 -32.41 -7.69 -2.05
N ASP A 313 -31.58 -7.07 -2.88
CA ASP A 313 -31.88 -6.68 -4.25
C ASP A 313 -31.77 -7.82 -5.28
N ILE A 314 -31.37 -9.03 -4.87
CA ILE A 314 -31.40 -10.23 -5.74
C ILE A 314 -32.78 -10.91 -5.74
N PHE A 315 -33.65 -10.58 -4.79
CA PHE A 315 -34.98 -11.17 -4.68
C PHE A 315 -36.00 -10.39 -5.53
N ASP A 316 -36.90 -11.11 -6.15
CA ASP A 316 -38.00 -10.57 -6.96
C ASP A 316 -39.06 -9.84 -6.11
N ARG A 317 -39.10 -10.11 -4.80
CA ARG A 317 -40.00 -9.49 -3.84
C ARG A 317 -39.32 -9.20 -2.50
N TRP A 318 -39.70 -8.08 -1.91
CA TRP A 318 -39.33 -7.72 -0.55
C TRP A 318 -40.40 -6.81 0.07
N ASP A 319 -40.73 -7.08 1.34
CA ASP A 319 -41.66 -6.28 2.13
C ASP A 319 -41.29 -6.32 3.63
N ASP A 320 -42.01 -5.54 4.44
CA ASP A 320 -41.77 -5.48 5.89
C ASP A 320 -42.02 -6.80 6.61
N SER A 321 -42.95 -7.62 6.12
CA SER A 321 -43.23 -8.92 6.74
C SER A 321 -42.03 -9.85 6.60
N ILE A 322 -41.38 -9.84 5.44
CA ILE A 322 -40.15 -10.60 5.19
C ILE A 322 -39.02 -10.10 6.09
N ALA A 323 -38.82 -8.77 6.16
CA ALA A 323 -37.81 -8.17 7.02
C ALA A 323 -38.03 -8.53 8.51
N GLN A 324 -39.29 -8.48 8.98
CA GLN A 324 -39.66 -8.88 10.35
C GLN A 324 -39.41 -10.37 10.63
N LYS A 325 -39.70 -11.26 9.67
CA LYS A 325 -39.38 -12.69 9.81
C LYS A 325 -37.88 -12.93 9.95
N LEU A 326 -37.06 -12.25 9.14
CA LEU A 326 -35.61 -12.35 9.24
C LEU A 326 -35.10 -11.79 10.58
N ARG A 327 -35.63 -10.65 11.04
CA ARG A 327 -35.35 -10.11 12.39
C ARG A 327 -35.70 -11.12 13.49
N ALA A 328 -36.87 -11.75 13.42
CA ALA A 328 -37.28 -12.74 14.41
C ALA A 328 -36.33 -13.95 14.46
N LEU A 329 -35.77 -14.37 13.33
CA LEU A 329 -34.75 -15.41 13.27
C LEU A 329 -33.41 -14.93 13.85
N ALA A 330 -33.01 -13.69 13.56
CA ALA A 330 -31.83 -13.05 14.14
C ALA A 330 -31.91 -12.98 15.66
N ASP A 331 -33.07 -12.59 16.20
CA ASP A 331 -33.31 -12.52 17.63
C ASP A 331 -33.40 -13.93 18.26
N LYS A 332 -34.06 -14.89 17.59
CA LYS A 332 -34.15 -16.30 18.02
C LYS A 332 -32.78 -16.95 18.18
N HIS A 333 -31.89 -16.72 17.22
CA HIS A 333 -30.60 -17.41 17.15
C HIS A 333 -29.41 -16.56 17.58
N ASP A 334 -29.64 -15.30 17.94
CA ASP A 334 -28.62 -14.34 18.33
C ASP A 334 -27.52 -14.19 17.26
N PHE A 335 -27.88 -13.59 16.12
CA PHE A 335 -26.95 -13.16 15.07
C PHE A 335 -27.30 -11.75 14.58
N MET A 336 -26.34 -11.03 13.99
CA MET A 336 -26.59 -9.73 13.35
C MET A 336 -26.93 -9.87 11.87
N ILE A 337 -27.77 -9.00 11.34
CA ILE A 337 -28.07 -8.95 9.91
C ILE A 337 -27.17 -7.92 9.23
N PHE A 338 -26.53 -8.32 8.13
CA PHE A 338 -25.67 -7.47 7.32
C PHE A 338 -26.16 -7.42 5.87
N GLU A 339 -26.77 -6.30 5.48
CA GLU A 339 -27.08 -6.03 4.08
C GLU A 339 -25.84 -5.54 3.32
N ASP A 340 -25.35 -6.35 2.39
CA ASP A 340 -24.12 -6.13 1.62
C ASP A 340 -24.33 -5.24 0.40
N ARG A 341 -24.97 -4.09 0.63
CA ARG A 341 -25.46 -3.19 -0.40
C ARG A 341 -24.37 -2.47 -1.20
N LYS A 342 -23.18 -2.31 -0.61
CA LYS A 342 -22.01 -1.58 -1.15
C LYS A 342 -22.38 -0.19 -1.67
N TYR A 343 -22.89 0.66 -0.78
CA TYR A 343 -23.19 2.06 -1.14
C TYR A 343 -21.96 2.74 -1.76
N ALA A 344 -22.15 3.47 -2.85
CA ALA A 344 -21.05 4.07 -3.62
C ALA A 344 -21.48 5.36 -4.34
N ASP A 345 -22.40 6.12 -3.72
CA ASP A 345 -22.92 7.39 -4.23
C ASP A 345 -22.62 8.53 -3.24
N ILE A 346 -22.94 9.76 -3.61
CA ILE A 346 -22.78 10.92 -2.73
C ILE A 346 -23.72 10.85 -1.52
N GLY A 347 -23.35 11.54 -0.45
CA GLY A 347 -24.05 11.51 0.86
C GLY A 347 -25.58 11.67 0.76
N ASN A 348 -26.06 12.66 0.00
CA ASN A 348 -27.50 12.91 -0.10
C ASN A 348 -28.27 11.75 -0.77
N THR A 349 -27.70 11.14 -1.80
CA THR A 349 -28.33 10.01 -2.51
C THR A 349 -28.39 8.77 -1.62
N VAL A 350 -27.28 8.46 -0.92
CA VAL A 350 -27.23 7.26 -0.07
C VAL A 350 -28.17 7.34 1.14
N VAL A 351 -28.50 8.55 1.63
CA VAL A 351 -29.54 8.75 2.66
C VAL A 351 -30.87 8.17 2.18
N SER A 352 -31.31 8.55 0.98
CA SER A 352 -32.57 8.07 0.41
C SER A 352 -32.53 6.57 0.09
N GLN A 353 -31.40 6.05 -0.39
CA GLN A 353 -31.22 4.63 -0.66
C GLN A 353 -31.20 3.77 0.61
N TYR A 354 -30.78 4.33 1.75
CA TYR A 354 -30.65 3.61 3.01
C TYR A 354 -31.92 3.67 3.87
N ALA A 355 -32.54 4.84 3.98
CA ALA A 355 -33.77 5.03 4.78
C ALA A 355 -35.06 4.71 4.01
N GLY A 356 -35.06 4.84 2.69
CA GLY A 356 -36.27 4.85 1.87
C GLY A 356 -36.38 3.70 0.88
N GLY A 357 -37.18 3.94 -0.16
CA GLY A 357 -37.45 2.95 -1.21
C GLY A 357 -38.24 1.74 -0.71
N ILE A 358 -38.25 0.68 -1.51
CA ILE A 358 -38.92 -0.58 -1.16
C ILE A 358 -38.21 -1.27 0.01
N TYR A 359 -36.87 -1.21 0.03
CA TYR A 359 -36.08 -2.03 0.95
C TYR A 359 -35.94 -1.47 2.36
N ARG A 360 -35.97 -0.14 2.54
CA ARG A 360 -35.81 0.55 3.84
C ARG A 360 -34.75 -0.11 4.72
N ILE A 361 -33.54 -0.28 4.17
CA ILE A 361 -32.49 -1.15 4.71
C ILE A 361 -32.15 -0.81 6.17
N ALA A 362 -32.15 0.48 6.54
CA ALA A 362 -31.87 0.93 7.89
C ALA A 362 -32.87 0.44 8.96
N ASP A 363 -34.07 0.01 8.56
CA ASP A 363 -35.11 -0.41 9.48
C ASP A 363 -34.91 -1.84 10.02
N TRP A 364 -34.20 -2.69 9.28
CA TRP A 364 -34.03 -4.11 9.64
C TRP A 364 -32.58 -4.60 9.68
N SER A 365 -31.68 -4.03 8.86
CA SER A 365 -30.28 -4.44 8.84
C SER A 365 -29.51 -3.80 10.00
N ASP A 366 -28.72 -4.59 10.73
CA ASP A 366 -27.84 -4.07 11.78
C ASP A 366 -26.61 -3.40 11.17
N ILE A 367 -26.06 -4.03 10.13
CA ILE A 367 -24.81 -3.65 9.47
C ILE A 367 -25.09 -3.33 8.01
N THR A 368 -24.44 -2.31 7.46
CA THR A 368 -24.33 -2.10 6.02
C THR A 368 -22.87 -1.84 5.64
N ASN A 369 -22.57 -1.73 4.36
CA ASN A 369 -21.23 -1.37 3.90
C ASN A 369 -21.21 -0.31 2.79
N ALA A 370 -20.08 0.39 2.69
CA ALA A 370 -19.89 1.47 1.72
C ALA A 370 -18.47 1.50 1.14
N HIS A 371 -18.38 1.82 -0.15
CA HIS A 371 -17.14 2.21 -0.79
C HIS A 371 -16.81 3.66 -0.45
N LEU A 372 -15.53 3.96 -0.27
CA LEU A 372 -15.07 5.35 -0.06
C LEU A 372 -14.73 6.06 -1.37
N VAL A 373 -15.03 5.47 -2.53
CA VAL A 373 -14.74 6.09 -3.83
C VAL A 373 -15.36 7.49 -4.01
N PRO A 374 -16.57 7.81 -3.46
CA PRO A 374 -17.14 9.16 -3.56
C PRO A 374 -16.56 10.17 -2.55
N GLY A 375 -15.67 9.74 -1.65
CA GLY A 375 -15.16 10.53 -0.54
C GLY A 375 -15.97 10.38 0.76
N PRO A 376 -15.55 11.04 1.85
CA PRO A 376 -16.07 10.80 3.21
C PRO A 376 -17.53 11.19 3.40
N GLY A 377 -18.10 12.08 2.57
CA GLY A 377 -19.50 12.50 2.69
C GLY A 377 -20.53 11.36 2.57
N ILE A 378 -20.15 10.22 2.00
CA ILE A 378 -20.98 9.00 2.02
C ILE A 378 -21.19 8.47 3.45
N ILE A 379 -20.17 8.57 4.31
CA ILE A 379 -20.22 8.16 5.71
C ILE A 379 -21.21 9.08 6.44
N ASP A 380 -21.08 10.40 6.28
CA ASP A 380 -21.96 11.37 6.91
C ASP A 380 -23.43 11.16 6.53
N GLY A 381 -23.69 10.90 5.24
CA GLY A 381 -25.02 10.57 4.74
C GLY A 381 -25.60 9.33 5.43
N LEU A 382 -24.90 8.20 5.37
CA LEU A 382 -25.35 6.95 6.02
C LEU A 382 -25.49 7.09 7.54
N LYS A 383 -24.57 7.83 8.17
CA LYS A 383 -24.53 8.09 9.61
C LYS A 383 -25.75 8.89 10.08
N SER A 384 -26.20 9.88 9.30
CA SER A 384 -27.39 10.69 9.62
C SER A 384 -28.66 9.85 9.82
N VAL A 385 -28.74 8.70 9.16
CA VAL A 385 -29.84 7.73 9.31
C VAL A 385 -29.48 6.67 10.33
N GLY A 386 -28.35 5.98 10.12
CA GLY A 386 -28.02 4.74 10.81
C GLY A 386 -27.69 4.92 12.29
N LEU A 387 -27.07 6.04 12.67
CA LEU A 387 -26.64 6.25 14.06
C LEU A 387 -27.83 6.34 15.01
N THR A 388 -28.91 7.01 14.61
CA THR A 388 -30.16 7.13 15.41
C THR A 388 -30.87 5.80 15.60
N LYS A 389 -30.61 4.82 14.71
CA LYS A 389 -31.18 3.47 14.73
C LYS A 389 -30.20 2.44 15.32
N GLY A 390 -29.06 2.87 15.84
CA GLY A 390 -28.04 1.98 16.43
C GLY A 390 -27.36 1.05 15.42
N ARG A 391 -27.23 1.48 14.15
CA ARG A 391 -26.63 0.70 13.06
C ARG A 391 -25.12 0.91 12.96
N GLY A 392 -24.44 -0.04 12.34
CA GLY A 392 -23.00 0.03 12.06
C GLY A 392 -22.69 0.01 10.57
N LEU A 393 -21.55 0.60 10.21
CA LEU A 393 -21.03 0.64 8.85
C LEU A 393 -19.68 -0.09 8.74
N LEU A 394 -19.53 -0.93 7.72
CA LEU A 394 -18.25 -1.47 7.29
C LEU A 394 -17.75 -0.73 6.04
N LEU A 395 -16.50 -0.30 6.00
CA LEU A 395 -15.92 0.28 4.78
C LEU A 395 -15.20 -0.78 3.95
N LEU A 396 -15.36 -0.74 2.63
CA LEU A 396 -14.67 -1.67 1.73
C LEU A 396 -13.22 -1.21 1.52
N ALA A 397 -12.29 -1.74 2.32
CA ALA A 397 -10.87 -1.38 2.29
C ALA A 397 -10.10 -2.19 1.22
N GLU A 398 -10.46 -3.46 1.06
CA GLU A 398 -9.93 -4.37 0.04
C GLU A 398 -11.05 -5.28 -0.48
N MET A 399 -10.90 -5.80 -1.70
CA MET A 399 -11.86 -6.73 -2.29
C MET A 399 -11.18 -8.01 -2.76
N SER A 400 -11.91 -9.12 -2.77
CA SER A 400 -11.40 -10.44 -3.16
C SER A 400 -11.41 -10.68 -4.68
N SER A 401 -11.94 -9.76 -5.47
CA SER A 401 -12.04 -9.89 -6.92
C SER A 401 -10.71 -9.59 -7.61
N LYS A 402 -10.37 -10.41 -8.61
CA LYS A 402 -9.20 -10.20 -9.47
C LYS A 402 -9.24 -8.82 -10.13
N GLY A 403 -8.13 -8.08 -10.06
CA GLY A 403 -8.00 -6.77 -10.70
C GLY A 403 -8.57 -5.59 -9.90
N THR A 404 -8.98 -5.81 -8.65
CA THR A 404 -9.48 -4.73 -7.79
C THR A 404 -8.54 -3.52 -7.70
N LEU A 405 -9.13 -2.32 -7.69
CA LEU A 405 -8.45 -1.05 -7.44
C LEU A 405 -8.40 -0.71 -5.94
N ALA A 406 -9.10 -1.45 -5.09
CA ALA A 406 -9.09 -1.27 -3.63
C ALA A 406 -7.79 -1.83 -3.02
N LYS A 407 -6.68 -1.11 -3.24
CA LYS A 407 -5.33 -1.46 -2.80
C LYS A 407 -4.50 -0.21 -2.51
N GLY A 408 -3.41 -0.36 -1.75
CA GLY A 408 -2.42 0.69 -1.55
C GLY A 408 -3.03 1.98 -0.96
N ALA A 409 -2.87 3.10 -1.66
CA ALA A 409 -3.35 4.41 -1.19
C ALA A 409 -4.88 4.46 -0.99
N TYR A 410 -5.66 3.71 -1.77
CA TYR A 410 -7.12 3.63 -1.55
C TYR A 410 -7.43 2.99 -0.20
N THR A 411 -6.82 1.83 0.09
CA THR A 411 -6.98 1.11 1.36
C THR A 411 -6.54 1.98 2.54
N GLN A 412 -5.46 2.75 2.37
CA GLN A 412 -5.00 3.70 3.38
C GLN A 412 -6.03 4.80 3.68
N ALA A 413 -6.63 5.39 2.63
CA ALA A 413 -7.67 6.40 2.80
C ALA A 413 -8.92 5.82 3.49
N VAL A 414 -9.30 4.58 3.15
CA VAL A 414 -10.39 3.86 3.83
C VAL A 414 -10.07 3.61 5.30
N ALA A 415 -8.85 3.17 5.61
CA ALA A 415 -8.40 2.94 6.98
C ALA A 415 -8.50 4.23 7.82
N GLN A 416 -7.98 5.34 7.28
CA GLN A 416 -8.05 6.65 7.94
C GLN A 416 -9.50 7.12 8.17
N ALA A 417 -10.36 7.05 7.15
CA ALA A 417 -11.75 7.49 7.29
C ALA A 417 -12.53 6.67 8.34
N ALA A 418 -12.25 5.36 8.45
CA ALA A 418 -12.83 4.53 9.49
C ALA A 418 -12.34 4.92 10.89
N GLU A 419 -11.05 5.23 11.05
CA GLU A 419 -10.49 5.66 12.34
C GLU A 419 -11.09 6.98 12.83
N GLU A 420 -11.37 7.91 11.92
CA GLU A 420 -11.99 9.20 12.20
C GLU A 420 -13.49 9.09 12.54
N ASN A 421 -14.15 7.98 12.17
CA ASN A 421 -15.61 7.81 12.26
C ASN A 421 -16.04 6.58 13.09
N GLN A 422 -15.26 6.19 14.11
CA GLN A 422 -15.48 4.97 14.90
C GLN A 422 -16.77 4.94 15.73
N ASP A 423 -17.52 6.04 15.82
CA ASP A 423 -18.83 6.07 16.44
C ASP A 423 -19.91 5.40 15.57
N PHE A 424 -19.73 5.40 14.24
CA PHE A 424 -20.64 4.77 13.27
C PHE A 424 -19.98 3.67 12.43
N VAL A 425 -18.73 3.87 12.01
CA VAL A 425 -17.93 2.87 11.32
C VAL A 425 -17.42 1.86 12.33
N MET A 426 -17.81 0.60 12.16
CA MET A 426 -17.46 -0.51 13.07
C MET A 426 -16.30 -1.34 12.55
N GLY A 427 -15.88 -1.16 11.30
CA GLY A 427 -14.83 -1.99 10.72
C GLY A 427 -14.75 -1.94 9.19
N TYR A 428 -14.24 -3.04 8.63
CA TYR A 428 -13.86 -3.15 7.24
C TYR A 428 -14.34 -4.45 6.60
N ILE A 429 -14.61 -4.37 5.30
CA ILE A 429 -14.39 -5.50 4.39
C ILE A 429 -12.93 -5.44 3.92
N SER A 430 -12.15 -6.49 4.20
CA SER A 430 -10.71 -6.54 3.89
C SER A 430 -10.24 -7.97 3.58
N GLN A 431 -9.04 -8.13 3.03
CA GLN A 431 -8.44 -9.42 2.67
C GLN A 431 -7.19 -9.74 3.51
N GLY A 432 -6.37 -8.73 3.82
CA GLY A 432 -5.05 -8.90 4.43
C GLY A 432 -4.66 -7.77 5.38
N PRO A 433 -5.44 -7.44 6.42
CA PRO A 433 -5.12 -6.31 7.31
C PRO A 433 -3.78 -6.42 8.03
N ALA A 434 -3.28 -7.64 8.30
CA ALA A 434 -1.94 -7.85 8.86
C ALA A 434 -0.80 -7.44 7.91
N SER A 435 -1.07 -7.30 6.61
CA SER A 435 -0.10 -6.86 5.61
C SER A 435 -0.03 -5.35 5.44
N TRP A 436 -0.95 -4.60 6.06
CA TRP A 436 -0.99 -3.15 5.94
C TRP A 436 0.22 -2.53 6.64
N THR A 437 0.97 -1.69 5.92
CA THR A 437 2.23 -1.12 6.42
C THR A 437 2.07 -0.19 7.63
N TRP A 438 0.85 0.26 7.91
CA TRP A 438 0.47 1.08 9.07
C TRP A 438 -0.25 0.27 10.16
N GLY A 439 -0.33 -1.05 10.02
CA GLY A 439 -1.08 -1.95 10.90
C GLY A 439 -2.55 -2.08 10.52
N PRO A 440 -3.30 -2.96 11.22
CA PRO A 440 -4.70 -3.26 10.90
C PRO A 440 -5.68 -2.11 11.23
N GLY A 441 -5.19 -1.01 11.81
CA GLY A 441 -6.01 0.08 12.32
C GLY A 441 -6.33 -0.08 13.80
N SER A 442 -7.22 0.78 14.32
CA SER A 442 -7.70 0.73 15.71
C SER A 442 -8.15 -0.68 16.12
N PRO A 443 -7.69 -1.23 17.27
CA PRO A 443 -8.09 -2.57 17.71
C PRO A 443 -9.60 -2.75 17.91
N GLY A 444 -10.35 -1.65 18.05
CA GLY A 444 -11.80 -1.66 18.15
C GLY A 444 -12.54 -1.93 16.83
N LEU A 445 -11.86 -1.79 15.69
CA LEU A 445 -12.43 -1.98 14.35
C LEU A 445 -12.35 -3.46 13.95
N ILE A 446 -13.42 -3.97 13.34
CA ILE A 446 -13.60 -5.38 12.99
C ILE A 446 -13.24 -5.62 11.53
N HIS A 447 -12.48 -6.68 11.23
CA HIS A 447 -12.19 -7.09 9.87
C HIS A 447 -13.05 -8.28 9.46
N MET A 448 -13.86 -8.10 8.42
CA MET A 448 -14.60 -9.19 7.79
C MET A 448 -14.05 -9.51 6.40
N THR A 449 -13.81 -10.79 6.12
CA THR A 449 -13.15 -11.22 4.87
C THR A 449 -14.03 -12.18 4.08
N PRO A 450 -14.50 -11.78 2.89
CA PRO A 450 -15.12 -12.70 1.93
C PRO A 450 -14.07 -13.49 1.15
N GLY A 451 -14.52 -14.48 0.40
CA GLY A 451 -13.64 -15.35 -0.38
C GLY A 451 -12.98 -16.42 0.49
N VAL A 452 -13.76 -17.05 1.37
CA VAL A 452 -13.27 -18.11 2.25
C VAL A 452 -13.90 -19.46 1.89
N GLN A 453 -13.07 -20.49 1.78
CA GLN A 453 -13.48 -21.90 1.67
C GLN A 453 -12.51 -22.79 2.48
N LEU A 454 -12.94 -24.00 2.86
CA LEU A 454 -12.08 -24.96 3.57
C LEU A 454 -10.87 -25.41 2.72
N ALA A 455 -11.01 -25.40 1.40
CA ALA A 455 -9.94 -25.66 0.46
C ALA A 455 -9.61 -24.41 -0.36
N ALA A 456 -8.34 -24.23 -0.72
CA ALA A 456 -7.91 -23.16 -1.61
C ALA A 456 -8.45 -23.38 -3.04
N GLY A 457 -8.80 -22.30 -3.74
CA GLY A 457 -9.37 -22.36 -5.10
C GLY A 457 -9.87 -21.02 -5.63
N GLY A 458 -10.71 -21.05 -6.67
CA GLY A 458 -11.38 -19.86 -7.21
C GLY A 458 -12.58 -20.22 -8.09
N ASP A 459 -13.27 -19.23 -8.64
CA ASP A 459 -14.38 -19.45 -9.60
C ASP A 459 -14.12 -18.86 -11.00
N ALA A 460 -15.03 -19.13 -11.93
CA ALA A 460 -14.96 -18.67 -13.32
C ALA A 460 -15.18 -17.14 -13.50
N LEU A 461 -15.63 -16.43 -12.45
CA LEU A 461 -15.94 -15.00 -12.47
C LEU A 461 -14.94 -14.17 -11.66
N GLY A 462 -13.78 -14.74 -11.33
CA GLY A 462 -12.65 -14.03 -10.73
C GLY A 462 -12.63 -13.97 -9.20
N GLN A 463 -13.45 -14.77 -8.51
CA GLN A 463 -13.38 -14.96 -7.06
C GLN A 463 -12.16 -15.83 -6.70
N GLN A 464 -11.41 -15.41 -5.67
CA GLN A 464 -10.33 -16.20 -5.06
C GLN A 464 -10.76 -16.72 -3.68
N TYR A 465 -10.33 -17.93 -3.31
CA TYR A 465 -10.62 -18.56 -2.02
C TYR A 465 -9.37 -18.80 -1.18
N ASN A 466 -9.44 -18.37 0.08
CA ASN A 466 -8.46 -18.63 1.12
C ASN A 466 -9.06 -19.49 2.24
N THR A 467 -8.21 -20.17 3.01
CA THR A 467 -8.66 -21.02 4.13
C THR A 467 -8.91 -20.20 5.40
N PRO A 468 -9.81 -20.64 6.31
CA PRO A 468 -10.01 -19.96 7.61
C PRO A 468 -8.72 -19.74 8.39
N THR A 469 -7.83 -20.74 8.44
CA THR A 469 -6.52 -20.64 9.11
C THR A 469 -5.65 -19.55 8.53
N SER A 470 -5.57 -19.43 7.20
CA SER A 470 -4.78 -18.39 6.54
C SER A 470 -5.37 -17.00 6.82
N VAL A 471 -6.68 -16.86 6.69
CA VAL A 471 -7.35 -15.56 6.76
C VAL A 471 -7.39 -15.03 8.20
N ILE A 472 -7.73 -15.87 9.17
CA ILE A 472 -7.75 -15.47 10.58
C ILE A 472 -6.32 -15.34 11.14
N GLY A 473 -5.45 -16.32 10.86
CA GLY A 473 -4.12 -16.40 11.49
C GLY A 473 -3.05 -15.54 10.81
N ALA A 474 -2.85 -15.71 9.50
CA ALA A 474 -1.81 -14.99 8.77
C ALA A 474 -2.25 -13.57 8.41
N ASN A 475 -3.50 -13.41 7.98
CA ASN A 475 -4.01 -12.12 7.48
C ASN A 475 -4.62 -11.24 8.57
N GLY A 476 -4.89 -11.75 9.77
CA GLY A 476 -5.38 -10.97 10.91
C GLY A 476 -6.87 -10.61 10.83
N THR A 477 -7.66 -11.33 10.03
CA THR A 477 -9.13 -11.17 9.94
C THR A 477 -9.82 -11.62 11.22
N ASP A 478 -10.97 -11.03 11.52
CA ASP A 478 -11.82 -11.40 12.65
C ASP A 478 -12.94 -12.34 12.27
N VAL A 479 -13.70 -11.98 11.23
CA VAL A 479 -14.88 -12.70 10.78
C VAL A 479 -14.68 -13.21 9.35
N ILE A 480 -14.87 -14.50 9.14
CA ILE A 480 -14.88 -15.08 7.78
C ILE A 480 -16.28 -14.98 7.18
N ILE A 481 -16.39 -14.52 5.93
CA ILE A 481 -17.66 -14.48 5.19
C ILE A 481 -17.65 -15.64 4.17
N VAL A 482 -18.57 -16.59 4.36
CA VAL A 482 -18.67 -17.82 3.56
C VAL A 482 -20.02 -17.88 2.86
N GLY A 483 -20.00 -18.02 1.53
CA GLY A 483 -21.20 -18.20 0.71
C GLY A 483 -21.33 -19.65 0.22
N ARG A 484 -20.88 -19.89 -1.02
CA ARG A 484 -20.99 -21.18 -1.73
C ARG A 484 -20.54 -22.42 -0.94
N GLY A 485 -19.53 -22.29 -0.07
CA GLY A 485 -19.07 -23.38 0.79
C GLY A 485 -20.15 -23.91 1.75
N ILE A 486 -21.17 -23.11 2.05
CA ILE A 486 -22.29 -23.48 2.94
C ILE A 486 -23.59 -23.62 2.14
N ILE A 487 -23.93 -22.66 1.29
CA ILE A 487 -25.24 -22.65 0.61
C ILE A 487 -25.39 -23.76 -0.44
N LYS A 488 -24.27 -24.31 -0.96
CA LYS A 488 -24.29 -25.44 -1.90
C LYS A 488 -24.01 -26.78 -1.21
N ALA A 489 -23.79 -26.81 0.10
CA ALA A 489 -23.60 -28.05 0.83
C ALA A 489 -24.92 -28.80 0.93
N ALA A 490 -24.85 -30.14 0.93
CA ALA A 490 -26.03 -30.98 1.13
C ALA A 490 -26.70 -30.72 2.49
N ASP A 491 -25.89 -30.43 3.51
CA ASP A 491 -26.34 -29.98 4.82
C ASP A 491 -25.67 -28.63 5.16
N PRO A 492 -26.36 -27.50 4.94
CA PRO A 492 -25.84 -26.18 5.27
C PRO A 492 -25.55 -25.98 6.76
N ALA A 493 -26.29 -26.65 7.67
CA ALA A 493 -26.07 -26.51 9.11
C ALA A 493 -24.76 -27.21 9.51
N ALA A 494 -24.53 -28.43 9.03
CA ALA A 494 -23.28 -29.15 9.25
C ALA A 494 -22.08 -28.40 8.66
N ALA A 495 -22.20 -27.87 7.43
CA ALA A 495 -21.15 -27.06 6.83
C ALA A 495 -20.86 -25.78 7.64
N ALA A 496 -21.90 -25.06 8.09
CA ALA A 496 -21.73 -23.89 8.94
C ALA A 496 -21.05 -24.23 10.27
N ALA A 497 -21.37 -25.37 10.87
CA ALA A 497 -20.70 -25.85 12.08
C ALA A 497 -19.19 -26.11 11.85
N GLU A 498 -18.83 -26.67 10.70
CA GLU A 498 -17.43 -26.91 10.31
C GLU A 498 -16.66 -25.60 10.11
N TYR A 499 -17.22 -24.65 9.35
CA TYR A 499 -16.60 -23.33 9.17
C TYR A 499 -16.48 -22.55 10.48
N ARG A 500 -17.49 -22.64 11.37
CA ARG A 500 -17.44 -22.05 12.71
C ARG A 500 -16.27 -22.62 13.50
N ALA A 501 -16.14 -23.95 13.54
CA ALA A 501 -15.04 -24.61 14.26
C ALA A 501 -13.69 -24.19 13.68
N ALA A 502 -13.52 -24.24 12.35
CA ALA A 502 -12.28 -23.84 11.69
C ALA A 502 -11.91 -22.37 11.95
N GLY A 503 -12.88 -21.45 11.88
CA GLY A 503 -12.67 -20.03 12.17
C GLY A 503 -12.30 -19.77 13.64
N TRP A 504 -12.95 -20.45 14.57
CA TRP A 504 -12.73 -20.26 16.00
C TRP A 504 -11.43 -20.89 16.49
N GLU A 505 -11.08 -22.09 16.02
CA GLU A 505 -9.78 -22.71 16.30
C GLU A 505 -8.63 -21.87 15.72
N ALA A 506 -8.78 -21.35 14.50
CA ALA A 506 -7.80 -20.43 13.93
C ALA A 506 -7.65 -19.15 14.75
N TYR A 507 -8.74 -18.63 15.32
CA TYR A 507 -8.70 -17.49 16.22
C TYR A 507 -7.93 -17.81 17.51
N LYS A 508 -8.25 -18.93 18.19
CA LYS A 508 -7.54 -19.35 19.40
C LYS A 508 -6.05 -19.57 19.15
N ALA A 509 -5.70 -20.21 18.03
CA ALA A 509 -4.31 -20.40 17.63
C ALA A 509 -3.59 -19.07 17.39
N ALA A 510 -4.28 -18.05 16.85
CA ALA A 510 -3.70 -16.73 16.61
C ALA A 510 -3.50 -15.88 17.88
N LEU A 511 -4.03 -16.30 19.04
CA LEU A 511 -3.81 -15.64 20.34
C LEU A 511 -2.55 -16.15 21.09
N GLN A 512 -2.07 -17.34 20.70
CA GLN A 512 -0.87 -17.97 21.24
C GLN A 512 0.37 -17.42 20.52
#